data_AF-A0A9E5IKN9-F1
#
_entry.id   AF-A0A9E5IKN9-F1
#
_cell.length_a   1.000
_cell.length_b   1.000
_cell.length_c   1.000
_cell.angle_alpha   90.00
_cell.angle_beta   90.00
_cell.angle_gamma   90.00
#
_symmetry.space_group_name_H-M   'P 1'
#
loop_
_entity.id
_entity.type
_entity.pdbx_description
1 polymer ?
#
loop_
_entity_poly.entity_id
_entity_poly.type
_entity_poly.pdbx_seq_one_letter_code
_entity_poly.pdbx_strand_id
1 'polypeptide(L)'
;MCLGFACDSPILHFGSWEAACLMGVHWTQAGRMSQKGLLTKRTLKSPIVSDPERTFAIYSRRECEENFADYEQKMRDGGTGRRERTAVGERIAMLKKLASLEQHIAYDDAISTGEAGEILGVHFSFPPRMAQAGKI
;
A
#
# COMPACT_ATOMS: atom_id res chain seq x y z
N MET A 1 6.37 -28.70 -0.96
CA MET A 1 6.64 -27.67 -1.98
C MET A 1 6.64 -26.32 -1.30
N CYS A 2 7.83 -25.81 -0.95
CA CYS A 2 7.99 -24.44 -0.48
C CYS A 2 8.07 -23.55 -1.72
N LEU A 3 7.05 -22.71 -1.94
CA LEU A 3 7.11 -21.66 -2.95
C LEU A 3 8.08 -20.59 -2.43
N GLY A 4 9.35 -20.75 -2.76
CA GLY A 4 10.39 -19.76 -2.51
C GLY A 4 10.14 -18.52 -3.34
N PHE A 5 9.32 -17.60 -2.81
CA PHE A 5 9.30 -16.21 -3.25
C PHE A 5 10.27 -15.39 -2.37
N ALA A 6 11.55 -15.76 -2.42
CA ALA A 6 12.62 -14.81 -2.16
C ALA A 6 12.87 -14.08 -3.49
N CYS A 7 11.93 -13.21 -3.88
CA CYS A 7 12.13 -12.32 -5.01
C CYS A 7 12.08 -10.92 -4.44
N ASP A 8 13.24 -10.27 -4.43
CA ASP A 8 13.46 -8.83 -4.22
C ASP A 8 12.66 -8.03 -5.27
N SER A 9 11.34 -8.14 -5.20
CA SER A 9 10.44 -7.36 -6.03
C SER A 9 10.49 -5.94 -5.48
N PRO A 10 10.71 -4.91 -6.32
CA PRO A 10 10.61 -3.52 -5.90
C PRO A 10 9.39 -3.34 -5.00
N ILE A 11 9.65 -2.92 -3.76
CA ILE A 11 8.69 -2.97 -2.66
C ILE A 11 7.52 -2.03 -2.99
N LEU A 12 6.49 -2.57 -3.64
CA LEU A 12 5.28 -1.83 -3.98
C LEU A 12 4.68 -1.20 -2.72
N HIS A 13 4.37 0.07 -2.82
CA HIS A 13 3.79 0.84 -1.74
C HIS A 13 2.31 1.04 -2.00
N PHE A 14 1.56 1.02 -0.90
CA PHE A 14 0.11 1.00 -0.95
C PHE A 14 -0.50 2.13 -0.16
N GLY A 15 -1.54 2.72 -0.74
CA GLY A 15 -2.47 3.53 0.01
C GLY A 15 -3.26 2.68 1.00
N SER A 16 -3.99 3.35 1.89
CA SER A 16 -4.80 2.68 2.92
C SER A 16 -5.81 1.68 2.36
N TRP A 17 -6.34 1.92 1.14
CA TRP A 17 -7.31 1.03 0.52
C TRP A 17 -6.64 -0.24 -0.02
N GLU A 18 -5.57 -0.11 -0.81
CA GLU A 18 -4.82 -1.26 -1.33
C GLU A 18 -4.29 -2.15 -0.19
N ALA A 19 -3.74 -1.54 0.86
CA ALA A 19 -3.26 -2.24 2.04
C ALA A 19 -4.39 -3.02 2.74
N ALA A 20 -5.58 -2.40 2.85
CA ALA A 20 -6.73 -3.04 3.45
C ALA A 20 -7.23 -4.24 2.62
N CYS A 21 -7.30 -4.13 1.29
CA CYS A 21 -7.66 -5.25 0.42
C CYS A 21 -6.64 -6.40 0.51
N LEU A 22 -5.33 -6.09 0.55
CA LEU A 22 -4.28 -7.11 0.69
C LEU A 22 -4.34 -7.86 2.01
N MET A 23 -4.63 -7.14 3.10
CA MET A 23 -4.86 -7.75 4.40
C MET A 23 -6.28 -8.32 4.53
N GLY A 24 -7.18 -8.06 3.59
CA GLY A 24 -8.60 -8.44 3.69
C GLY A 24 -9.37 -7.74 4.81
N VAL A 25 -8.89 -6.61 5.33
CA VAL A 25 -9.50 -5.86 6.45
C VAL A 25 -10.30 -4.64 5.96
N HIS A 26 -11.07 -4.00 6.85
CA HIS A 26 -11.73 -2.72 6.53
C HIS A 26 -10.71 -1.59 6.29
N TRP A 27 -11.00 -0.64 5.40
CA TRP A 27 -10.09 0.42 4.95
C TRP A 27 -9.49 1.30 6.07
N THR A 28 -10.19 1.44 7.21
CA THR A 28 -9.68 2.16 8.39
C THR A 28 -8.69 1.36 9.24
N GLN A 29 -8.62 0.04 9.07
CA GLN A 29 -7.84 -0.83 9.95
C GLN A 29 -6.34 -0.72 9.70
N ALA A 30 -5.90 -0.50 8.46
CA ALA A 30 -4.48 -0.25 8.17
C ALA A 30 -3.94 0.94 9.00
N GLY A 31 -4.70 2.03 9.04
CA GLY A 31 -4.41 3.19 9.90
C GLY A 31 -4.32 2.82 11.38
N ARG A 32 -5.32 2.11 11.91
CA ARG A 32 -5.37 1.70 13.33
C ARG A 32 -4.27 0.72 13.70
N MET A 33 -3.89 -0.19 12.81
CA MET A 33 -2.82 -1.16 13.01
C MET A 33 -1.47 -0.45 13.07
N SER A 34 -1.24 0.54 12.20
CA SER A 34 -0.03 1.36 12.26
C SER A 34 0.08 2.18 13.54
N GLN A 35 -1.04 2.75 14.04
CA GLN A 35 -1.05 3.48 15.31
C GLN A 35 -0.72 2.57 16.51
N LYS A 36 -0.97 1.26 16.37
CA LYS A 36 -0.64 0.24 17.38
C LYS A 36 0.75 -0.38 17.19
N GLY A 37 1.54 0.08 16.21
CA GLY A 37 2.85 -0.48 15.90
C GLY A 37 2.81 -1.89 15.30
N LEU A 38 1.66 -2.31 14.75
CA LEU A 38 1.49 -3.62 14.11
C LEU A 38 1.83 -3.60 12.61
N LEU A 39 1.97 -2.41 12.03
CA LEU A 39 2.36 -2.17 10.65
C LEU A 39 3.22 -0.91 10.61
N THR A 40 4.28 -0.96 9.81
CA THR A 40 5.07 0.18 9.41
C THR A 40 4.29 1.03 8.43
N LYS A 41 4.34 2.36 8.61
CA LYS A 41 3.84 3.33 7.64
C LYS A 41 4.86 4.44 7.42
N ARG A 42 4.88 4.95 6.19
CA ARG A 42 5.48 6.23 5.85
C ARG A 42 4.37 7.23 5.62
N THR A 43 4.61 8.46 6.03
CA THR A 43 3.63 9.53 5.89
C THR A 43 4.20 10.51 4.87
N LEU A 44 3.50 10.69 3.76
CA LEU A 44 3.82 11.69 2.76
C LEU A 44 2.96 12.93 2.97
N LYS A 45 3.55 14.10 2.74
CA LYS A 45 2.81 15.37 2.80
C LYS A 45 1.89 15.51 1.59
N SER A 46 0.70 16.05 1.83
CA SER A 46 -0.20 16.39 0.75
C SER A 46 0.36 17.56 -0.06
N PRO A 47 0.32 17.50 -1.40
CA PRO A 47 0.65 18.63 -2.26
C PRO A 47 -0.44 19.72 -2.26
N ILE A 48 -1.61 19.44 -1.67
CA ILE A 48 -2.77 20.33 -1.75
C ILE A 48 -2.51 21.57 -0.90
N VAL A 49 -2.31 22.71 -1.57
CA VAL A 49 -2.00 24.02 -0.96
C VAL A 49 -3.07 24.46 0.05
N SER A 50 -4.33 24.06 -0.14
CA SER A 50 -5.43 24.43 0.77
C SER A 50 -5.45 23.65 2.09
N ASP A 51 -4.69 22.56 2.19
CA ASP A 51 -4.58 21.75 3.41
C ASP A 51 -3.18 21.11 3.50
N PRO A 52 -2.17 21.91 3.89
CA PRO A 52 -0.79 21.45 3.99
C PRO A 52 -0.56 20.46 5.14
N GLU A 53 -1.51 20.34 6.08
CA GLU A 53 -1.44 19.35 7.16
C GLU A 53 -1.99 17.99 6.75
N ARG A 54 -2.73 17.92 5.63
CA ARG A 54 -3.18 16.65 5.10
C ARG A 54 -1.98 15.77 4.75
N THR A 55 -2.06 14.52 5.17
CA THR A 55 -1.01 13.53 4.92
C THR A 55 -1.58 12.26 4.34
N PHE A 56 -0.75 11.55 3.58
CA PHE A 56 -1.07 10.25 3.01
C PHE A 56 -0.20 9.19 3.64
N ALA A 57 -0.81 8.10 4.09
CA ALA A 57 -0.09 6.96 4.65
C ALA A 57 0.23 5.96 3.55
N ILE A 58 1.47 5.47 3.57
CA ILE A 58 1.97 4.45 2.68
C ILE A 58 2.43 3.24 3.49
N TYR A 59 1.97 2.06 3.07
CA TYR A 59 2.22 0.79 3.74
C TYR A 59 3.10 -0.13 2.89
N SER A 60 3.92 -0.94 3.56
CA SER A 60 4.76 -1.96 2.93
C SER A 60 3.91 -3.14 2.45
N ARG A 61 4.10 -3.55 1.19
CA ARG A 61 3.50 -4.77 0.65
C ARG A 61 3.78 -5.99 1.50
N ARG A 62 5.06 -6.17 1.83
CA ARG A 62 5.55 -7.36 2.52
C ARG A 62 4.83 -7.55 3.85
N GLU A 63 4.77 -6.49 4.66
CA GLU A 63 4.08 -6.55 5.96
C GLU A 63 2.57 -6.79 5.82
N CYS A 64 1.93 -6.25 4.78
CA CYS A 64 0.51 -6.52 4.51
C CYS A 64 0.27 -7.99 4.14
N GLU A 65 1.17 -8.59 3.36
CA GLU A 65 1.11 -10.00 2.97
C GLU A 65 1.43 -10.92 4.16
N GLU A 66 2.47 -10.62 4.95
CA GLU A 66 2.80 -11.32 6.20
C GLU A 66 1.61 -11.28 7.19
N ASN A 67 0.96 -10.12 7.32
CA ASN A 67 -0.22 -9.99 8.16
C ASN A 67 -1.41 -10.85 7.70
N PHE A 68 -1.56 -11.07 6.40
CA PHE A 68 -2.57 -11.97 5.85
C PHE A 68 -2.18 -13.43 6.08
N ALA A 69 -0.91 -13.79 5.86
CA ALA A 69 -0.40 -15.13 6.12
C ALA A 69 -0.58 -15.55 7.60
N ASP A 70 -0.31 -14.64 8.54
CA ASP A 70 -0.56 -14.85 9.98
C ASP A 70 -2.03 -15.13 10.28
N TYR A 71 -2.94 -14.49 9.55
CA TYR A 71 -4.37 -14.72 9.71
C TYR A 71 -4.79 -16.07 9.12
N GLU A 72 -4.31 -16.42 7.93
CA GLU A 72 -4.57 -17.74 7.35
C GLU A 72 -4.06 -18.86 8.26
N GLN A 73 -2.86 -18.70 8.83
CA GLN A 73 -2.30 -19.66 9.77
C GLN A 73 -3.18 -19.81 11.01
N LYS A 74 -3.59 -18.70 11.64
CA LYS A 74 -4.50 -18.73 12.79
C LYS A 74 -5.85 -19.38 12.50
N MET A 75 -6.40 -19.16 11.30
CA MET A 75 -7.66 -19.80 10.89
C MET A 75 -7.48 -21.31 10.65
N ARG A 76 -6.34 -21.73 10.08
CA ARG A 76 -6.00 -23.16 9.92
C ARG A 76 -5.80 -23.88 11.25
N ASP A 77 -5.22 -23.19 12.24
CA ASP A 77 -4.98 -23.72 13.58
C ASP A 77 -6.27 -23.83 14.43
N GLY A 78 -7.45 -23.62 13.83
CA GLY A 78 -8.74 -23.68 14.52
C GLY A 78 -9.02 -22.45 15.39
N GLY A 79 -8.25 -21.38 15.23
CA GLY A 79 -8.47 -20.12 15.92
C GLY A 79 -9.83 -19.54 15.53
N THR A 80 -10.70 -19.35 16.52
CA THR A 80 -11.94 -18.58 16.34
C THR A 80 -11.56 -17.11 16.27
N GLY A 81 -11.07 -16.65 15.11
CA GLY A 81 -10.94 -15.23 14.83
C GLY A 81 -12.29 -14.58 15.13
N ARG A 82 -12.37 -13.73 16.17
CA ARG A 82 -13.64 -13.19 16.72
C ARG A 82 -14.57 -12.59 15.66
N ARG A 83 -14.04 -12.21 14.48
CA ARG A 83 -14.75 -11.92 13.24
C ARG A 83 -13.89 -12.32 12.04
N GLU A 84 -14.52 -12.86 11.00
CA GLU A 84 -13.90 -12.98 9.67
C GLU A 84 -13.47 -11.60 9.18
N ARG A 85 -12.36 -11.53 8.43
CA ARG A 85 -11.94 -10.26 7.87
C ARG A 85 -12.91 -9.86 6.74
N THR A 86 -13.28 -8.59 6.68
CA THR A 86 -14.43 -8.10 5.89
C THR A 86 -14.17 -7.99 4.39
N ALA A 87 -12.91 -7.87 3.97
CA ALA A 87 -12.52 -7.60 2.58
C ALA A 87 -11.68 -8.74 1.97
N VAL A 88 -11.77 -9.96 2.51
CA VAL A 88 -11.02 -11.12 1.99
C VAL A 88 -11.34 -11.37 0.50
N GLY A 89 -12.61 -11.16 0.10
CA GLY A 89 -13.02 -11.31 -1.30
C GLY A 89 -12.36 -10.32 -2.27
N GLU A 90 -12.01 -9.12 -1.79
CA GLU A 90 -11.37 -8.08 -2.61
C GLU A 90 -9.88 -8.36 -2.87
N ARG A 91 -9.28 -9.22 -2.03
CA ARG A 91 -7.85 -9.50 -2.08
C ARG A 91 -7.41 -10.07 -3.42
N ILE A 92 -8.17 -10.99 -4.01
CA ILE A 92 -7.82 -11.62 -5.29
C ILE A 92 -7.84 -10.58 -6.41
N ALA A 93 -8.85 -9.71 -6.43
CA ALA A 93 -8.92 -8.63 -7.41
C ALA A 93 -7.75 -7.66 -7.26
N MET A 94 -7.38 -7.32 -6.02
CA MET A 94 -6.22 -6.48 -5.73
C MET A 94 -4.91 -7.13 -6.20
N LEU A 95 -4.68 -8.40 -5.88
CA LEU A 95 -3.48 -9.11 -6.34
C LEU A 95 -3.37 -9.14 -7.87
N LYS A 96 -4.49 -9.36 -8.58
CA LYS A 96 -4.52 -9.32 -10.05
C LYS A 96 -4.17 -7.93 -10.57
N LYS A 97 -4.75 -6.88 -9.98
CA LYS A 97 -4.43 -5.48 -10.31
C LYS A 97 -2.93 -5.22 -10.12
N LEU A 98 -2.37 -5.62 -8.99
CA LEU A 98 -0.94 -5.43 -8.69
C LEU A 98 -0.02 -6.22 -9.62
N ALA A 99 -0.38 -7.45 -9.97
CA ALA A 99 0.36 -8.25 -10.94
C ALA A 99 0.33 -7.65 -12.35
N SER A 100 -0.70 -6.86 -12.68
CA SER A 100 -0.81 -6.17 -13.97
C SER A 100 -0.06 -4.84 -14.04
N LEU A 101 0.50 -4.34 -12.93
CA LEU A 101 1.31 -3.12 -12.96
C LEU A 101 2.64 -3.41 -13.65
N GLU A 102 2.93 -2.68 -14.74
CA GLU A 102 4.20 -2.75 -15.45
C GLU A 102 5.35 -2.09 -14.67
N GLN A 103 5.03 -1.02 -13.95
CA GLN A 103 5.98 -0.25 -13.16
C GLN A 103 5.78 -0.50 -11.67
N HIS A 104 6.85 -0.93 -11.00
CA HIS A 104 6.86 -1.17 -9.57
C HIS A 104 7.83 -0.20 -8.94
N ILE A 105 7.33 0.62 -8.02
CA ILE A 105 8.14 1.60 -7.31
C ILE A 105 8.53 0.94 -5.97
N ALA A 106 9.78 1.11 -5.52
CA ALA A 106 10.26 0.60 -4.23
C ALA A 106 9.93 1.51 -3.03
N TYR A 107 9.47 0.96 -1.91
CA TYR A 107 8.89 1.66 -0.75
C TYR A 107 9.65 2.90 -0.30
N ASP A 108 10.97 2.86 -0.38
CA ASP A 108 11.83 3.97 0.01
C ASP A 108 11.85 5.10 -1.04
N ASP A 109 11.67 4.76 -2.31
CA ASP A 109 11.59 5.69 -3.46
C ASP A 109 10.20 6.32 -3.63
N ALA A 110 9.23 5.93 -2.80
CA ALA A 110 7.89 6.51 -2.79
C ALA A 110 7.93 8.01 -2.49
N ILE A 111 7.53 8.84 -3.46
CA ILE A 111 7.40 10.29 -3.29
C ILE A 111 5.99 10.78 -3.62
N SER A 112 5.61 11.90 -3.01
CA SER A 112 4.35 12.59 -3.27
C SER A 112 4.40 13.34 -4.59
N THR A 113 3.24 13.67 -5.16
CA THR A 113 3.18 14.52 -6.35
C THR A 113 3.66 15.96 -6.07
N GLY A 114 3.70 16.37 -4.80
CA GLY A 114 4.30 17.63 -4.37
C GLY A 114 5.81 17.59 -4.47
N GLU A 115 6.44 16.59 -3.85
CA GLU A 115 7.89 16.34 -3.95
C GLU A 115 8.31 16.14 -5.42
N ALA A 116 7.54 15.39 -6.21
CA ALA A 116 7.79 15.24 -7.64
C ALA A 116 7.72 16.58 -8.39
N GLY A 117 6.77 17.45 -8.05
CA GLY A 117 6.65 18.79 -8.63
C GLY A 117 7.86 19.67 -8.29
N GLU A 118 8.31 19.64 -7.04
CA GLU A 118 9.51 20.37 -6.60
C GLU A 118 10.78 19.88 -7.32
N ILE A 119 10.97 18.56 -7.42
CA ILE A 119 12.11 17.94 -8.11
C ILE A 119 12.12 18.31 -9.60
N LEU A 120 10.96 18.28 -10.26
CA LEU A 120 10.82 18.56 -11.69
C LEU A 120 10.72 20.07 -11.99
N GLY A 121 10.63 20.93 -10.97
CA GLY A 121 10.42 22.37 -11.15
C GLY A 121 9.07 22.74 -11.77
N VAL A 122 8.03 21.93 -11.55
CA VAL A 122 6.68 22.13 -12.09
C VAL A 122 5.61 22.14 -11.00
N HIS A 123 4.43 22.69 -11.29
CA HIS A 123 3.31 22.65 -10.36
C HIS A 123 2.88 21.19 -10.06
N PHE A 124 2.49 20.87 -8.81
CA PHE A 124 2.21 19.50 -8.32
C PHE A 124 1.15 18.71 -9.12
N SER A 125 0.36 19.39 -9.96
CA SER A 125 -0.63 18.76 -10.85
C SER A 125 -0.05 18.25 -12.18
N PHE A 126 1.18 18.65 -12.53
CA PHE A 126 1.85 18.25 -13.77
C PHE A 126 2.48 16.85 -13.72
N PRO A 127 3.13 16.39 -12.63
CA PRO A 127 3.73 15.07 -12.60
C PRO A 127 2.75 13.93 -12.97
N PRO A 128 1.50 13.89 -12.45
CA PRO A 128 0.53 12.87 -12.88
C PRO A 128 0.19 12.94 -14.37
N ARG A 129 0.08 14.15 -14.93
CA ARG A 129 -0.22 14.35 -16.37
C ARG A 129 0.95 13.94 -17.24
N MET A 130 2.18 14.18 -16.79
CA MET A 130 3.40 13.82 -17.50
C MET A 130 3.60 12.31 -17.51
N ALA A 131 3.36 11.63 -16.38
CA ALA A 131 3.38 10.17 -16.28
C ALA A 131 2.33 9.55 -17.20
N GLN A 132 1.10 10.08 -17.19
CA GLN A 132 0.03 9.60 -18.06
C GLN A 132 0.31 9.82 -19.56
N ALA A 133 1.13 10.83 -19.89
CA ALA A 133 1.59 11.11 -21.24
C ALA A 133 2.89 10.36 -21.62
N GLY A 134 3.46 9.54 -20.73
CA GLY A 134 4.70 8.79 -20.95
C GLY A 134 5.96 9.65 -21.06
N LYS A 135 5.95 10.85 -20.46
CA LYS A 135 7.10 11.78 -20.50
C LYS A 135 8.08 11.58 -19.34
N ILE A 136 7.62 10.92 -18.28
CA ILE A 136 8.37 10.49 -17.09
C ILE A 136 7.81 9.13 -16.67
#